data_AF-W1YGU6-F1
#
_entry.id   AF-W1YGU6-F1
#
_cell.length_a   1.000
_cell.length_b   1.000
_cell.length_c   1.000
_cell.angle_alpha   90.00
_cell.angle_beta   90.00
_cell.angle_gamma   90.00
#
_symmetry.space_group_name_H-M   'P 1'
#
loop_
_entity.id
_entity.type
_entity.pdbx_description
1 polymer ?
#
loop_
_entity_poly.entity_id
_entity_poly.type
_entity_poly.pdbx_seq_one_letter_code
_entity_poly.pdbx_strand_id
1 'polypeptide(L)'
;RNCLNQLITEPSVASAMFEYRFGGNGELSGHNLGNLMLKALDHLSVRPLEAINLIRNLLKVDTHLIPMSEHPVDLMAIDDQG
;
A
#
# COMPACT_ATOMS: atom_id res chain seq x y z
N ARG A 1 -2.87 -1.30 0.72
CA ARG A 1 -2.97 0.04 1.36
C ARG A 1 -4.16 0.14 2.31
N ASN A 2 -5.41 0.00 1.85
CA ASN A 2 -6.60 0.22 2.71
C ASN A 2 -6.68 -0.73 3.91
N CYS A 3 -6.28 -2.00 3.73
CA CYS A 3 -6.22 -2.95 4.85
C CYS A 3 -5.24 -2.50 5.94
N LEU A 4 -4.03 -2.05 5.55
CA LEU A 4 -3.06 -1.50 6.51
C LEU A 4 -3.65 -0.31 7.26
N ASN A 5 -4.35 0.57 6.55
CA ASN A 5 -4.97 1.76 7.14
C ASN A 5 -6.06 1.42 8.17
N GLN A 6 -6.87 0.41 7.91
CA GLN A 6 -7.91 -0.05 8.84
C GLN A 6 -7.33 -0.72 10.09
N LEU A 7 -6.08 -1.18 10.03
CA LEU A 7 -5.40 -1.84 11.15
C LEU A 7 -4.56 -0.86 11.99
N ILE A 8 -4.51 0.42 11.61
CA ILE A 8 -3.88 1.46 12.43
C ILE A 8 -4.83 1.76 13.59
N THR A 9 -4.45 1.30 14.78
CA THR A 9 -5.23 1.53 16.01
C THR A 9 -4.85 2.84 16.70
N GLU A 10 -3.64 3.33 16.47
CA GLU A 10 -3.12 4.54 17.10
C GLU A 10 -2.71 5.60 16.05
N PRO A 11 -3.28 6.81 16.09
CA PRO A 11 -2.86 7.89 15.22
C PRO A 11 -1.41 8.28 15.51
N SER A 12 -0.59 8.32 14.47
CA SER A 12 0.82 8.71 14.54
C SER A 12 1.19 9.60 13.36
N VAL A 13 2.36 10.24 13.43
CA VAL A 13 2.89 10.99 12.26
C VAL A 13 3.05 10.06 11.06
N ALA A 14 3.49 8.82 11.28
CA ALA A 14 3.65 7.83 10.22
C ALA A 14 2.31 7.47 9.57
N SER A 15 1.23 7.30 10.35
CA SER A 15 -0.11 7.05 9.79
C SER A 15 -0.61 8.26 9.00
N ALA A 16 -0.47 9.47 9.54
CA ALA A 16 -0.86 10.69 8.85
C ALA A 16 -0.10 10.88 7.52
N MET A 17 1.21 10.58 7.49
CA MET A 17 2.00 10.60 6.27
C MET A 17 1.54 9.53 5.26
N PHE A 18 1.23 8.33 5.72
CA PHE A 18 0.75 7.26 4.84
C PHE A 18 -0.61 7.58 4.19
N GLU A 19 -1.43 8.37 4.86
CA GLU A 19 -2.72 8.86 4.36
C GLU A 19 -2.63 10.15 3.54
N TYR A 20 -1.53 10.88 3.67
CA TYR A 20 -1.37 12.18 3.06
C TYR A 20 -1.60 12.14 1.55
N ARG A 21 -2.52 12.98 1.09
CA ARG A 21 -2.77 13.23 -0.33
C ARG A 21 -2.25 14.62 -0.65
N PHE A 22 -1.30 14.67 -1.59
CA PHE A 22 -0.76 15.93 -2.08
C PHE A 22 -1.88 16.73 -2.76
N GLY A 23 -2.09 17.96 -2.29
CA GLY A 23 -3.00 18.93 -2.93
C GLY A 23 -2.26 19.91 -3.85
N GLY A 24 -3.01 20.84 -4.43
CA GLY A 24 -2.45 21.95 -5.21
C GLY A 24 -2.26 21.64 -6.70
N ASN A 25 -1.38 22.40 -7.36
CA ASN A 25 -1.04 22.25 -8.77
C ASN A 25 0.41 21.74 -8.91
N GLY A 26 0.61 20.66 -9.66
CA GLY A 26 1.93 20.05 -9.89
C GLY A 26 1.86 18.55 -10.13
N GLU A 27 3.01 17.92 -10.41
CA GLU A 27 3.09 16.48 -10.76
C GLU A 27 2.66 15.54 -9.64
N LEU A 28 2.79 15.96 -8.39
CA LEU A 28 2.34 15.17 -7.25
C LEU A 28 0.86 15.39 -6.91
N SER A 29 0.18 16.34 -7.56
CA SER A 29 -1.21 16.67 -7.23
C SER A 29 -2.13 15.45 -7.37
N GLY A 30 -2.89 15.17 -6.32
CA GLY A 30 -3.81 14.04 -6.27
C GLY A 30 -3.16 12.71 -5.88
N HIS A 31 -1.82 12.60 -5.83
CA HIS A 31 -1.16 11.37 -5.40
C HIS A 31 -1.24 11.18 -3.87
N ASN A 32 -1.39 9.93 -3.44
CA ASN A 32 -1.29 9.55 -2.02
C ASN A 32 0.12 9.06 -1.72
N LEU A 33 0.75 9.61 -0.69
CA LEU A 33 2.13 9.28 -0.32
C LEU A 33 2.31 7.80 0.00
N GLY A 34 1.37 7.16 0.71
CA GLY A 34 1.42 5.72 0.99
C GLY A 34 1.46 4.86 -0.28
N ASN A 35 0.72 5.23 -1.34
CA ASN A 35 0.79 4.54 -2.63
C ASN A 35 2.15 4.76 -3.32
N LEU A 36 2.71 5.96 -3.23
CA LEU A 36 4.04 6.25 -3.78
C LEU A 36 5.13 5.46 -3.06
N MET A 37 5.05 5.33 -1.73
CA MET A 37 5.96 4.49 -0.94
C MET A 37 5.89 3.02 -1.37
N LEU A 38 4.67 2.48 -1.53
CA LEU A 38 4.48 1.12 -2.02
C LEU A 38 5.03 0.94 -3.45
N LYS A 39 4.84 1.93 -4.33
CA LYS A 39 5.39 1.90 -5.69
C LYS A 39 6.91 1.98 -5.72
N ALA A 40 7.52 2.74 -4.81
CA ALA A 40 8.97 2.79 -4.67
C ALA A 40 9.54 1.44 -4.18
N LEU A 41 8.87 0.79 -3.22
CA LEU A 41 9.28 -0.55 -2.75
C LEU A 41 9.19 -1.60 -3.87
N ASP A 42 8.15 -1.53 -4.69
CA ASP A 42 8.00 -2.33 -5.92
C ASP A 42 9.18 -2.10 -6.89
N HIS A 43 9.55 -0.83 -7.15
CA HIS A 43 10.71 -0.51 -8.01
C HIS A 43 12.06 -0.96 -7.43
N LEU A 44 12.19 -0.99 -6.11
CA LEU A 44 13.39 -1.49 -5.42
C LEU A 44 13.47 -3.03 -5.44
N SER A 45 12.56 -3.71 -6.13
CA SER A 45 12.48 -5.18 -6.21
C SER A 45 12.34 -5.85 -4.84
N VAL A 46 11.70 -5.15 -3.88
CA VAL A 46 11.36 -5.69 -2.57
C VAL A 46 10.20 -6.65 -2.76
N ARG A 47 10.30 -7.86 -2.18
CA ARG A 47 9.21 -8.85 -2.28
C ARG A 47 7.92 -8.28 -1.67
N PRO A 48 6.73 -8.56 -2.23
CA PRO A 48 5.49 -7.97 -1.73
C PRO A 48 5.27 -8.18 -0.22
N LEU A 49 5.57 -9.37 0.31
CA LEU A 49 5.51 -9.64 1.74
C LEU A 49 6.48 -8.78 2.56
N GLU A 50 7.72 -8.59 2.07
CA GLU A 50 8.71 -7.74 2.72
C GLU A 50 8.28 -6.27 2.70
N ALA A 51 7.74 -5.79 1.58
CA ALA A 51 7.22 -4.43 1.45
C ALA A 51 6.07 -4.18 2.44
N ILE A 52 5.14 -5.13 2.55
CA ILE A 52 4.04 -5.07 3.53
C ILE A 52 4.60 -5.07 4.97
N ASN A 53 5.56 -5.93 5.29
CA ASN A 53 6.17 -6.00 6.62
C ASN A 53 6.91 -4.70 6.98
N LEU A 54 7.63 -4.09 6.03
CA LEU A 54 8.31 -2.81 6.25
C LEU A 54 7.32 -1.69 6.59
N ILE A 55 6.25 -1.56 5.79
CA ILE A 55 5.21 -0.54 6.04
C ILE A 55 4.45 -0.84 7.34
N ARG A 56 4.16 -2.11 7.62
CA ARG A 56 3.53 -2.54 8.88
C ARG A 56 4.37 -2.10 10.09
N ASN A 57 5.67 -2.35 10.05
CA ASN A 57 6.59 -1.98 11.12
C ASN A 57 6.70 -0.45 11.27
N LEU A 58 6.73 0.29 10.15
CA LEU A 58 6.71 1.76 10.15
C LEU A 58 5.45 2.32 10.81
N LEU A 59 4.30 1.68 10.57
CA LEU A 59 2.99 2.07 11.10
C LEU A 59 2.68 1.47 12.48
N LYS A 60 3.59 0.67 13.05
CA LYS A 60 3.41 -0.05 14.32
C LYS A 60 2.12 -0.90 14.37
N VAL A 61 1.80 -1.55 13.25
CA VAL A 61 0.64 -2.45 13.18
C VAL A 61 1.08 -3.86 13.61
N ASP A 62 0.49 -4.41 14.68
CA ASP A 62 0.87 -5.75 15.17
C ASP A 62 0.27 -6.90 14.34
N THR A 63 -0.81 -6.63 13.62
CA THR A 63 -1.52 -7.64 12.83
C THR A 63 -0.71 -8.05 11.60
N HIS A 64 -0.57 -9.36 11.39
CA HIS A 64 0.11 -9.88 10.22
C HIS A 64 -0.77 -9.74 8.97
N LEU A 65 -0.16 -9.22 7.90
CA LEU A 65 -0.84 -8.97 6.64
C LEU A 65 -0.05 -9.69 5.54
N ILE A 66 -0.73 -10.60 4.86
CA ILE A 66 -0.12 -11.49 3.87
C ILE A 66 -0.68 -11.12 2.50
N PRO A 67 0.16 -10.90 1.47
CA PRO A 67 -0.34 -10.68 0.13
C PRO A 67 -0.97 -11.96 -0.43
N MET A 68 -1.94 -11.82 -1.33
CA MET A 68 -2.54 -12.96 -2.02
C MET A 68 -1.53 -13.70 -2.92
N SER A 69 -0.51 -12.99 -3.42
CA SER A 69 0.54 -13.50 -4.30
C SER A 69 1.83 -12.72 -4.11
N GLU A 70 2.97 -13.38 -4.35
CA GLU A 70 4.31 -12.75 -4.41
C GLU A 70 4.61 -12.11 -5.76
N HIS A 71 3.73 -12.31 -6.75
CA HIS A 71 3.85 -11.77 -8.10
C HIS A 71 2.56 -11.02 -8.49
N PRO A 72 2.66 -10.00 -9.36
CA PRO A 72 1.49 -9.38 -9.97
C PRO A 72 0.62 -10.45 -10.67
N VAL A 73 -0.68 -10.40 -10.43
CA VAL A 73 -1.66 -11.30 -11.02
C VAL A 73 -2.80 -10.50 -11.63
N ASP A 74 -3.29 -10.94 -12.78
CA ASP A 74 -4.44 -10.36 -13.44
C ASP A 74 -5.71 -11.12 -13.03
N LEU A 75 -6.76 -10.37 -12.67
CA LEU A 75 -8.07 -10.95 -12.41
C LEU A 75 -8.79 -11.13 -13.74
N MET A 76 -9.14 -12.38 -14.06
CA MET A 76 -9.90 -12.73 -15.25
C MET A 76 -11.33 -13.10 -14.88
N ALA A 77 -12.26 -12.78 -15.78
CA ALA A 77 -13.64 -13.25 -15.75
C ALA A 77 -13.96 -13.86 -17.11
N ILE A 78 -14.75 -14.92 -17.10
CA ILE A 78 -15.31 -15.57 -18.29
C ILE A 78 -16.81 -15.35 -18.20
N ASP A 79 -17.43 -14.82 -19.25
CA ASP A 79 -18.88 -14.64 -19.26
C ASP A 79 -19.59 -15.94 -19.69
N ASP A 80 -20.91 -15.90 -19.81
CA ASP A 80 -21.70 -17.05 -20.23
C ASP A 80 -21.44 -17.49 -21.69
N GLN A 81 -20.79 -16.64 -22.49
CA GLN A 81 -20.42 -16.89 -23.88
C GLN A 81 -18.94 -17.25 -24.08
N GLY A 82 -18.09 -17.09 -23.05
CA GLY A 82 -16.67 -17.46 -23.06
C GLY A 82 -15.75 -16.24 -22.99
#